data_AF-A0A6J0MB95-F1
#
_entry.id   AF-A0A6J0MB95-F1
#
_cell.length_a   1.000
_cell.length_b   1.000
_cell.length_c   1.000
_cell.angle_alpha   90.00
_cell.angle_beta   90.00
_cell.angle_gamma   90.00
#
_symmetry.space_group_name_H-M   'P 1'
#
loop_
_entity.id
_entity.type
_entity.pdbx_description
1 polymer ?
#
loop_
_entity_poly.entity_id
_entity_poly.type
_entity_poly.pdbx_seq_one_letter_code
_entity_poly.pdbx_strand_id
1 'polypeptide(L)'
;MTNNPTAPPSRKKKNKTNPPPSPPSFSSIPDDVIVNILARFSKSHYPSLCLVSKNFYSILSSPDIYFARSLIGNTDARLYVCLWLPDPSSGPHNSWFTLGYPQGQLSLVPVKVLSSSYSPADRLNSTTVAVHSEIYHIGGSKDKRTRAVRVLDCRSHTWRRAPHLKVARKRARSYLLDDKIYVLGGCTETEETIGWGEVFDLKTQTWKPLPKPPSHDDYVNGAVFGGRLYVFTIDNSKKYAYDPKEERWVHEAGFVGLGRINRPWCVRGSVIFAELGGKYMWYDPRYGMWSLIQGLNHVYERRCSNYRTIQLVNHGGKLLIIWDEWHRRQREHKRVWCAVVSFEKPLNSSNMWGMVERCNVVLGSVHKSYKLSSCLSVLV
;
A
#
# COMPACT_ATOMS: atom_id res chain seq x y z
N MET A 1 -29.34 -58.90 -83.28
CA MET A 1 -30.31 -57.77 -83.25
C MET A 1 -30.66 -57.52 -81.80
N THR A 2 -29.76 -56.78 -81.12
CA THR A 2 -29.90 -55.36 -80.72
C THR A 2 -30.69 -55.22 -79.41
N ASN A 3 -29.93 -55.37 -78.32
CA ASN A 3 -30.32 -55.03 -76.95
C ASN A 3 -30.47 -53.51 -76.81
N ASN A 4 -31.60 -53.08 -76.27
CA ASN A 4 -31.89 -51.69 -75.88
C ASN A 4 -30.96 -51.22 -74.75
N PRO A 5 -30.41 -50.00 -74.81
CA PRO A 5 -29.76 -49.36 -73.67
C PRO A 5 -30.75 -48.58 -72.80
N THR A 6 -30.75 -48.88 -71.51
CA THR A 6 -31.48 -48.23 -70.42
C THR A 6 -30.92 -46.82 -70.15
N ALA A 7 -31.79 -45.83 -70.00
CA ALA A 7 -31.44 -44.43 -69.72
C ALA A 7 -30.82 -44.24 -68.31
N PRO A 8 -29.88 -43.29 -68.12
CA PRO A 8 -29.22 -43.08 -66.83
C PRO A 8 -30.07 -42.22 -65.86
N PRO A 9 -29.85 -42.35 -64.53
CA PRO A 9 -30.67 -41.70 -63.53
C PRO A 9 -30.34 -40.21 -63.37
N SER A 10 -31.38 -39.41 -63.09
CA SER A 10 -31.27 -37.96 -62.87
C SER A 10 -30.54 -37.61 -61.57
N ARG A 11 -29.55 -36.72 -61.64
CA ARG A 11 -28.82 -36.16 -60.49
C ARG A 11 -29.71 -35.21 -59.69
N LYS A 12 -30.07 -35.57 -58.46
CA LYS A 12 -30.64 -34.65 -57.46
C LYS A 12 -29.63 -33.55 -57.13
N LYS A 13 -30.01 -32.28 -57.34
CA LYS A 13 -29.25 -31.10 -56.90
C LYS A 13 -29.19 -31.09 -55.35
N LYS A 14 -27.99 -31.17 -54.78
CA LYS A 14 -27.76 -30.90 -53.35
C LYS A 14 -27.97 -29.40 -53.09
N ASN A 15 -28.94 -29.06 -52.24
CA ASN A 15 -29.06 -27.72 -51.68
C ASN A 15 -27.80 -27.40 -50.87
N LYS A 16 -27.09 -26.33 -51.24
CA LYS A 16 -26.02 -25.75 -50.44
C LYS A 16 -26.66 -25.10 -49.20
N THR A 17 -26.59 -25.78 -48.06
CA THR A 17 -26.78 -25.15 -46.76
C THR A 17 -25.61 -24.21 -46.51
N ASN A 18 -25.89 -22.93 -46.27
CA ASN A 18 -24.87 -21.97 -45.85
C ASN A 18 -24.21 -22.46 -44.56
N PRO A 19 -22.89 -22.31 -44.39
CA PRO A 19 -22.24 -22.64 -43.13
C PRO A 19 -22.83 -21.75 -42.01
N PRO A 20 -22.94 -22.27 -40.78
CA PRO A 20 -23.39 -21.46 -39.65
C PRO A 20 -22.49 -20.23 -39.51
N PRO A 21 -23.04 -19.06 -39.13
CA PRO A 21 -22.24 -17.86 -38.93
C PRO A 21 -21.12 -18.17 -37.95
N SER A 22 -19.89 -17.81 -38.32
CA SER A 22 -18.74 -17.93 -37.43
C SER A 22 -19.06 -17.24 -36.10
N PRO A 23 -18.71 -17.83 -34.95
CA PRO A 23 -18.97 -17.20 -33.67
C PRO A 23 -18.37 -15.79 -33.67
N PRO A 24 -19.06 -14.80 -33.08
CA PRO A 24 -18.58 -13.43 -33.07
C PRO A 24 -17.19 -13.40 -32.42
N SER A 25 -16.20 -12.95 -33.19
CA SER A 25 -14.85 -12.76 -32.68
C SER A 25 -14.86 -11.66 -31.63
N PHE A 26 -14.12 -11.82 -30.54
CA PHE A 26 -13.91 -10.76 -29.54
C PHE A 26 -13.38 -9.45 -30.14
N SER A 27 -12.78 -9.51 -31.34
CA SER A 27 -12.37 -8.33 -32.11
C SER A 27 -13.52 -7.47 -32.63
N SER A 28 -14.77 -7.92 -32.52
CA SER A 28 -15.97 -7.16 -32.90
C SER A 28 -16.53 -6.31 -31.77
N ILE A 29 -16.02 -6.48 -30.54
CA ILE A 29 -16.46 -5.74 -29.37
C ILE A 29 -15.61 -4.45 -29.26
N PRO A 30 -16.23 -3.29 -29.02
CA PRO A 30 -15.51 -2.05 -28.74
C PRO A 30 -14.55 -2.16 -27.54
N ASP A 31 -13.38 -1.52 -27.62
CA ASP A 31 -12.34 -1.63 -26.60
C ASP A 31 -12.80 -1.13 -25.22
N ASP A 32 -13.67 -0.12 -25.15
CA ASP A 32 -14.26 0.39 -23.90
C ASP A 32 -15.13 -0.65 -23.19
N VAL A 33 -15.90 -1.43 -23.94
CA VAL A 33 -16.68 -2.56 -23.41
C VAL A 33 -15.76 -3.67 -22.94
N ILE A 34 -14.71 -3.98 -23.70
CA ILE A 34 -13.69 -4.97 -23.30
C ILE A 34 -13.00 -4.53 -22.01
N VAL A 35 -12.61 -3.27 -21.89
CA VAL A 35 -12.01 -2.70 -20.67
C VAL A 35 -12.94 -2.90 -19.47
N ASN A 36 -14.24 -2.61 -19.60
CA ASN A 36 -15.20 -2.77 -18.50
C ASN A 36 -15.38 -4.24 -18.09
N ILE A 37 -15.41 -5.15 -19.08
CA ILE A 37 -15.46 -6.61 -18.83
C ILE A 37 -14.19 -7.05 -18.09
N LEU A 38 -13.01 -6.73 -18.63
CA LEU A 38 -11.72 -7.10 -18.04
C LEU A 38 -11.54 -6.50 -16.64
N ALA A 39 -12.02 -5.28 -16.40
CA ALA A 39 -11.95 -4.60 -15.12
C ALA A 39 -12.69 -5.37 -14.00
N ARG A 40 -13.62 -6.27 -14.33
CA ARG A 40 -14.36 -7.08 -13.33
C ARG A 40 -13.60 -8.33 -12.90
N PHE A 41 -12.60 -8.78 -13.67
CA PHE A 41 -11.81 -9.96 -13.31
C PHE A 41 -10.72 -9.63 -12.29
N SER A 42 -10.35 -10.59 -11.45
CA SER A 42 -9.16 -10.44 -10.61
C SER A 42 -7.90 -10.33 -11.48
N LYS A 43 -6.97 -9.43 -11.11
CA LYS A 43 -5.68 -9.24 -11.79
C LYS A 43 -4.83 -10.51 -11.85
N SER A 44 -5.08 -11.51 -11.02
CA SER A 44 -4.42 -12.82 -11.10
C SER A 44 -4.62 -13.49 -12.46
N HIS A 45 -5.72 -13.20 -13.17
CA HIS A 45 -6.03 -13.76 -14.48
C HIS A 45 -5.41 -12.99 -15.64
N TYR A 46 -4.93 -11.76 -15.39
CA TYR A 46 -4.44 -10.88 -16.46
C TYR A 46 -3.25 -11.48 -17.22
N PRO A 47 -2.26 -12.14 -16.58
CA PRO A 47 -1.19 -12.81 -17.32
C PRO A 47 -1.73 -13.84 -18.32
N SER A 48 -2.72 -14.65 -17.93
CA SER A 48 -3.34 -15.62 -18.82
C SER A 48 -4.13 -14.94 -19.94
N LEU A 49 -4.90 -13.89 -19.63
CA LEU A 49 -5.69 -13.14 -20.61
C LEU A 49 -4.82 -12.40 -21.64
N CYS A 50 -3.68 -11.86 -21.20
CA CYS A 50 -2.66 -11.27 -22.06
C CYS A 50 -2.12 -12.26 -23.11
N LEU A 51 -2.09 -13.56 -22.80
CA LEU A 51 -1.65 -14.60 -23.72
C LEU A 51 -2.72 -14.98 -24.76
N VAL A 52 -3.99 -14.66 -24.51
CA VAL A 52 -5.11 -15.01 -25.41
C VAL A 52 -5.12 -14.15 -26.67
N SER A 53 -4.77 -12.86 -26.57
CA SER A 53 -4.84 -11.92 -27.69
C SER A 53 -3.90 -10.74 -27.51
N LYS A 54 -3.31 -10.27 -28.62
CA LYS A 54 -2.55 -9.02 -28.66
C LYS A 54 -3.40 -7.81 -28.26
N ASN A 55 -4.71 -7.81 -28.58
CA ASN A 55 -5.59 -6.72 -28.17
C ASN A 55 -5.75 -6.69 -26.64
N PHE A 56 -5.98 -7.85 -26.02
CA PHE A 56 -6.06 -7.95 -24.56
C PHE A 56 -4.75 -7.55 -23.90
N TYR A 57 -3.60 -7.98 -24.44
CA TYR A 57 -2.30 -7.50 -23.96
C TYR A 57 -2.20 -5.98 -24.02
N SER A 58 -2.59 -5.35 -25.13
CA SER A 58 -2.56 -3.89 -25.31
C SER A 58 -3.46 -3.18 -24.29
N ILE A 59 -4.71 -3.63 -24.17
CA ILE A 59 -5.70 -3.06 -23.24
C ILE A 59 -5.26 -3.22 -21.78
N LEU A 60 -4.80 -4.41 -21.39
CA LEU A 60 -4.35 -4.70 -20.02
C LEU A 60 -3.03 -3.99 -19.66
N SER A 61 -2.28 -3.53 -20.67
CA SER A 61 -1.10 -2.69 -20.49
C SER A 61 -1.43 -1.19 -20.47
N SER A 62 -2.64 -0.79 -20.88
CA SER A 62 -3.10 0.59 -20.88
C SER A 62 -3.46 1.08 -19.45
N PRO A 63 -3.26 2.37 -19.13
CA PRO A 63 -3.81 2.97 -17.90
C PRO A 63 -5.34 2.84 -17.76
N ASP A 64 -6.07 2.67 -18.87
CA ASP A 64 -7.55 2.68 -18.90
C ASP A 64 -8.17 1.58 -18.04
N ILE A 65 -7.54 0.40 -17.99
CA ILE A 65 -8.02 -0.71 -17.16
C ILE A 65 -8.02 -0.35 -15.68
N TYR A 66 -7.05 0.44 -15.23
CA TYR A 66 -6.96 0.87 -13.83
C TYR A 66 -8.02 1.91 -13.51
N PHE A 67 -8.31 2.81 -14.45
CA PHE A 67 -9.40 3.78 -14.31
C PHE A 67 -10.76 3.08 -14.23
N ALA A 68 -11.03 2.15 -15.14
CA ALA A 68 -12.28 1.37 -15.14
C ALA A 68 -12.46 0.55 -13.86
N ARG A 69 -11.40 -0.10 -13.37
CA ARG A 69 -11.41 -0.79 -12.07
C ARG A 69 -11.72 0.13 -10.91
N SER A 70 -11.10 1.31 -10.89
CA SER A 70 -11.34 2.32 -9.86
C SER A 70 -12.80 2.77 -9.86
N LEU A 71 -13.40 2.98 -11.03
CA LEU A 71 -14.80 3.40 -11.16
C LEU A 71 -15.78 2.36 -10.60
N ILE A 72 -15.52 1.07 -10.83
CA ILE A 72 -16.40 -0.01 -10.33
C ILE A 72 -16.03 -0.48 -8.92
N GLY A 73 -15.06 0.17 -8.26
CA GLY A 73 -14.58 -0.21 -6.94
C GLY A 73 -13.78 -1.53 -6.88
N ASN A 74 -13.35 -2.07 -8.02
CA ASN A 74 -12.58 -3.31 -8.11
C ASN A 74 -11.06 -3.03 -8.11
N THR A 75 -10.58 -2.32 -7.10
CA THR A 75 -9.15 -2.04 -6.93
C THR A 75 -8.50 -3.09 -6.03
N ASP A 76 -7.33 -3.59 -6.40
CA ASP A 76 -6.59 -4.53 -5.58
C ASP A 76 -5.62 -3.78 -4.67
N ALA A 77 -5.68 -4.04 -3.37
CA ALA A 77 -4.64 -3.56 -2.47
C ALA A 77 -3.33 -4.28 -2.80
N ARG A 78 -2.23 -3.52 -2.98
CA ARG A 78 -0.87 -4.03 -3.11
C ARG A 78 0.02 -3.42 -2.04
N LEU A 79 0.77 -4.26 -1.34
CA LEU A 79 1.72 -3.80 -0.34
C LEU A 79 3.05 -3.46 -1.02
N TYR A 80 3.49 -2.22 -0.86
CA TYR A 80 4.81 -1.75 -1.24
C TYR A 80 5.69 -1.57 0.00
N VAL A 81 6.89 -2.14 -0.05
CA VAL A 81 7.90 -2.08 1.02
C VAL A 81 9.17 -1.47 0.46
N CYS A 82 9.63 -0.37 1.04
CA CYS A 82 10.94 0.20 0.73
C CYS A 82 11.91 -0.14 1.85
N LEU A 83 12.99 -0.84 1.51
CA LEU A 83 14.06 -1.18 2.43
C LEU A 83 15.30 -0.37 2.08
N TRP A 84 15.91 0.23 3.09
CA TRP A 84 17.28 0.71 3.00
C TRP A 84 18.20 -0.48 3.21
N LEU A 85 18.97 -0.82 2.18
CA LEU A 85 19.87 -1.96 2.15
C LEU A 85 21.32 -1.45 2.12
N PRO A 86 22.17 -1.89 3.08
CA PRO A 86 23.60 -1.64 2.98
C PRO A 86 24.18 -2.52 1.87
N ASP A 87 24.93 -1.92 0.95
CA ASP A 87 25.67 -2.64 -0.09
C ASP A 87 27.15 -2.26 0.03
N PRO A 88 28.05 -3.23 0.26
CA PRO A 88 29.50 -2.99 0.34
C PRO A 88 30.10 -2.48 -0.97
N SER A 89 29.49 -2.79 -2.12
CA SER A 89 30.05 -2.53 -3.45
C SER A 89 29.58 -1.21 -4.05
N SER A 90 28.28 -0.91 -3.96
CA SER A 90 27.67 0.28 -4.58
C SER A 90 27.29 1.36 -3.57
N GLY A 91 27.49 1.11 -2.28
CA GLY A 91 27.00 1.96 -1.21
C GLY A 91 25.52 1.70 -0.88
N PRO A 92 25.06 2.18 0.28
CA PRO A 92 23.72 1.85 0.74
C PRO A 92 22.64 2.49 -0.13
N HIS A 93 21.61 1.71 -0.49
CA HIS A 93 20.56 2.16 -1.38
C HIS A 93 19.15 1.79 -0.90
N ASN A 94 18.14 2.53 -1.39
CA ASN A 94 16.73 2.23 -1.15
C ASN A 94 16.19 1.32 -2.26
N SER A 95 15.65 0.16 -1.88
CA SER A 95 15.04 -0.81 -2.79
C SER A 95 13.57 -1.00 -2.50
N TRP A 96 12.74 -0.92 -3.55
CA TRP A 96 11.30 -1.14 -3.48
C TRP A 96 10.95 -2.60 -3.79
N PHE A 97 10.04 -3.14 -3.00
CA PHE A 97 9.47 -4.47 -3.15
C PHE A 97 7.95 -4.38 -3.13
N THR A 98 7.28 -5.29 -3.83
CA THR A 98 5.85 -5.51 -3.72
C THR A 98 5.60 -6.89 -3.13
N LEU A 99 4.59 -7.01 -2.27
CA LEU A 99 4.13 -8.32 -1.85
C LEU A 99 3.42 -9.01 -3.02
N GLY A 100 3.81 -10.24 -3.32
CA GLY A 100 3.27 -11.03 -4.42
C GLY A 100 3.26 -12.52 -4.10
N TYR A 101 2.80 -13.32 -5.07
CA TYR A 101 2.70 -14.78 -4.96
C TYR A 101 3.49 -15.49 -6.07
N PRO A 102 4.82 -15.26 -6.19
CA PRO A 102 5.62 -16.03 -7.14
C PRO A 102 5.46 -17.52 -6.83
N GLN A 103 5.06 -18.31 -7.83
CA GLN A 103 4.87 -19.76 -7.72
C GLN A 103 3.90 -20.17 -6.58
N GLY A 104 2.93 -19.31 -6.25
CA GLY A 104 1.93 -19.56 -5.21
C GLY A 104 2.41 -19.31 -3.77
N GLN A 105 3.65 -18.91 -3.57
CA GLN A 105 4.20 -18.59 -2.25
C GLN A 105 4.26 -17.08 -2.03
N LEU A 106 3.79 -16.61 -0.87
CA LEU A 106 3.85 -15.20 -0.50
C LEU A 106 5.30 -14.74 -0.38
N SER A 107 5.72 -13.72 -1.12
CA SER A 107 7.10 -13.23 -1.10
C SER A 107 7.17 -11.74 -1.45
N LEU A 108 8.24 -11.07 -1.00
CA LEU A 108 8.58 -9.72 -1.44
C LEU A 108 9.33 -9.81 -2.77
N VAL A 109 8.67 -9.34 -3.83
CA VAL A 109 9.22 -9.31 -5.19
C VAL A 109 9.80 -7.92 -5.46
N PRO A 110 11.06 -7.79 -5.93
CA PRO A 110 11.63 -6.51 -6.29
C PRO A 110 10.79 -5.78 -7.33
N VAL A 111 10.51 -4.51 -7.09
CA VAL A 111 9.85 -3.62 -8.05
C VAL A 111 10.93 -3.15 -9.02
N LYS A 112 10.83 -3.57 -10.29
CA LYS A 112 11.70 -3.07 -11.36
C LYS A 112 11.24 -1.67 -11.74
N VAL A 113 11.77 -0.69 -11.03
CA VAL A 113 11.58 0.72 -11.37
C VAL A 113 12.38 1.01 -12.63
N LEU A 114 11.71 1.45 -13.70
CA LEU A 114 12.42 1.91 -14.90
C LEU A 114 13.32 3.09 -14.49
N SER A 115 14.63 2.93 -14.72
CA SER A 115 15.64 3.88 -14.28
C SER A 115 15.30 5.28 -14.80
N SER A 116 14.77 6.10 -13.90
CA SER A 116 14.35 7.46 -14.17
C SER A 116 15.28 8.38 -13.41
N SER A 117 15.74 9.45 -14.06
CA SER A 117 16.51 10.53 -13.42
C SER A 117 15.79 11.18 -12.23
N TYR A 118 14.52 10.83 -12.02
CA TYR A 118 13.68 11.30 -10.92
C TYR A 118 13.63 10.38 -9.71
N SER A 119 14.23 9.18 -9.76
CA SER A 119 14.32 8.30 -8.59
C SER A 119 14.96 9.06 -7.42
N PRO A 120 14.34 9.07 -6.23
CA PRO A 120 14.92 9.71 -5.06
C PRO A 120 16.10 8.88 -4.54
N ALA A 121 17.25 8.99 -5.21
CA ALA A 121 18.47 8.28 -4.83
C ALA A 121 18.83 8.56 -3.36
N ASP A 122 18.94 7.48 -2.59
CA ASP A 122 19.55 7.32 -1.26
C ASP A 122 19.23 8.40 -0.22
N ARG A 123 18.03 8.98 -0.31
CA ARG A 123 17.57 9.90 0.73
C ARG A 123 17.20 9.11 1.97
N LEU A 124 17.81 9.48 3.08
CA LEU A 124 17.45 8.98 4.40
C LEU A 124 16.39 9.89 5.01
N ASN A 125 15.58 9.32 5.89
CA ASN A 125 14.60 10.07 6.70
C ASN A 125 13.60 10.89 5.87
N SER A 126 13.28 10.48 4.65
CA SER A 126 12.11 10.95 3.92
C SER A 126 10.84 10.40 4.56
N THR A 127 9.71 10.97 4.18
CA THR A 127 8.39 10.44 4.55
C THR A 127 7.66 9.99 3.29
N THR A 128 6.78 9.01 3.43
CA THR A 128 6.01 8.48 2.32
C THR A 128 4.55 8.32 2.68
N VAL A 129 3.68 8.53 1.70
CA VAL A 129 2.24 8.33 1.84
C VAL A 129 1.68 7.73 0.55
N ALA A 130 0.78 6.76 0.68
CA ALA A 130 0.04 6.20 -0.43
C ALA A 130 -1.18 7.07 -0.73
N VAL A 131 -1.40 7.37 -2.01
CA VAL A 131 -2.54 8.14 -2.51
C VAL A 131 -3.04 7.43 -3.75
N HIS A 132 -4.24 6.84 -3.69
CA HIS A 132 -4.77 6.02 -4.79
C HIS A 132 -3.75 4.95 -5.24
N SER A 133 -3.34 5.01 -6.52
CA SER A 133 -2.33 4.13 -7.14
C SER A 133 -0.93 4.73 -7.17
N GLU A 134 -0.66 5.72 -6.32
CA GLU A 134 0.61 6.45 -6.28
C GLU A 134 1.22 6.44 -4.88
N ILE A 135 2.55 6.51 -4.82
CA ILE A 135 3.30 6.74 -3.58
C ILE A 135 4.02 8.08 -3.70
N TYR A 136 3.70 9.00 -2.79
CA TYR A 136 4.40 10.27 -2.65
C TYR A 136 5.59 10.07 -1.73
N HIS A 137 6.78 10.41 -2.21
CA HIS A 137 8.04 10.40 -1.47
C HIS A 137 8.51 11.83 -1.25
N ILE A 138 8.49 12.26 0.01
CA ILE A 138 8.53 13.68 0.39
C ILE A 138 9.74 13.93 1.29
N GLY A 139 10.54 14.94 0.91
CA GLY A 139 11.65 15.43 1.73
C GLY A 139 12.79 14.42 1.90
N GLY A 140 13.38 14.41 3.10
CA GLY A 140 14.53 13.61 3.48
C GLY A 140 15.84 14.37 3.40
N SER A 141 16.95 13.63 3.45
CA SER A 141 18.29 14.20 3.32
C SER A 141 19.26 13.16 2.75
N LYS A 142 20.13 13.63 1.84
CA LYS A 142 21.42 12.96 1.56
C LYS A 142 22.48 13.63 2.44
N ASP A 143 22.75 14.91 2.19
CA ASP A 143 23.64 15.74 3.01
C ASP A 143 22.87 16.87 3.73
N LYS A 144 21.91 17.48 3.03
CA LYS A 144 21.04 18.57 3.54
C LYS A 144 19.57 18.18 3.45
N ARG A 145 18.72 18.84 4.26
CA ARG A 145 17.25 18.73 4.15
C ARG A 145 16.82 19.15 2.74
N THR A 146 15.76 18.53 2.21
CA THR A 146 15.26 18.85 0.87
C THR A 146 13.78 19.18 0.85
N ARG A 147 13.40 20.02 -0.12
CA ARG A 147 12.00 20.35 -0.47
C ARG A 147 11.41 19.40 -1.50
N ALA A 148 12.19 18.44 -1.98
CA ALA A 148 11.82 17.64 -3.14
C ALA A 148 10.74 16.61 -2.85
N VAL A 149 9.72 16.62 -3.69
CA VAL A 149 8.64 15.64 -3.74
C VAL A 149 8.75 14.84 -5.04
N ARG A 150 8.65 13.52 -4.93
CA ARG A 150 8.66 12.57 -6.05
C ARG A 150 7.46 11.65 -5.91
N VAL A 151 6.90 11.23 -7.02
CA VAL A 151 5.74 10.33 -7.04
C VAL A 151 6.11 9.08 -7.82
N LEU A 152 5.92 7.92 -7.21
CA LEU A 152 6.00 6.62 -7.86
C LEU A 152 4.59 6.23 -8.29
N ASP A 153 4.37 6.12 -9.60
CA ASP A 153 3.15 5.49 -10.11
C ASP A 153 3.28 3.97 -9.95
N CYS A 154 2.40 3.36 -9.15
CA CYS A 154 2.45 1.95 -8.83
C CYS A 154 1.89 1.04 -9.94
N ARG A 155 1.35 1.62 -11.02
CA ARG A 155 0.83 0.89 -12.19
C ARG A 155 1.94 0.70 -13.21
N SER A 156 2.68 1.77 -13.52
CA SER A 156 3.80 1.76 -14.47
C SER A 156 5.17 1.57 -13.83
N HIS A 157 5.27 1.66 -12.49
CA HIS A 157 6.53 1.65 -11.74
C HIS A 157 7.53 2.72 -12.19
N THR A 158 7.01 3.91 -12.54
CA THR A 158 7.81 5.06 -12.98
C THR A 158 7.75 6.21 -11.99
N TRP A 159 8.88 6.92 -11.84
CA TRP A 159 8.95 8.14 -11.03
C TRP A 159 8.66 9.40 -11.84
N ARG A 160 7.91 10.33 -11.23
CA ARG A 160 7.71 11.70 -11.71
C ARG A 160 7.97 12.73 -10.62
N ARG A 161 8.15 13.99 -11.02
CA ARG A 161 8.22 15.13 -10.08
C ARG A 161 6.80 15.55 -9.68
N ALA A 162 6.69 16.11 -8.49
CA ALA A 162 5.50 16.83 -8.00
C ALA A 162 5.95 18.19 -7.43
N PRO A 163 5.01 19.13 -7.20
CA PRO A 163 5.32 20.43 -6.61
C PRO A 163 6.15 20.30 -5.33
N HIS A 164 7.22 21.09 -5.27
CA HIS A 164 8.11 21.11 -4.12
C HIS A 164 7.40 21.64 -2.87
N LEU A 165 7.75 21.11 -1.70
CA LEU A 165 7.44 21.74 -0.42
C LEU A 165 7.93 23.20 -0.43
N LYS A 166 7.35 24.06 0.39
CA LYS A 166 7.87 25.42 0.66
C LYS A 166 9.08 25.36 1.60
N VAL A 167 9.07 24.46 2.57
CA VAL A 167 10.12 24.29 3.57
C VAL A 167 10.86 22.96 3.38
N ALA A 168 12.19 22.96 3.57
CA ALA A 168 12.99 21.75 3.44
C ALA A 168 12.85 20.86 4.67
N ARG A 169 12.46 19.59 4.50
CA ARG A 169 12.11 18.72 5.64
C ARG A 169 12.90 17.41 5.65
N LYS A 170 13.36 16.97 6.82
CA LYS A 170 13.86 15.60 7.08
C LYS A 170 13.23 15.07 8.37
N ARG A 171 12.98 13.76 8.45
CA ARG A 171 12.25 13.12 9.57
C ARG A 171 10.81 13.65 9.76
N ALA A 172 10.22 14.21 8.71
CA ALA A 172 8.82 14.62 8.72
C ALA A 172 7.88 13.39 8.73
N ARG A 173 6.62 13.61 9.06
CA ARG A 173 5.55 12.60 8.99
C ARG A 173 4.50 13.02 7.98
N SER A 174 4.09 12.11 7.09
CA SER A 174 3.03 12.38 6.11
C SER A 174 1.77 11.55 6.36
N TYR A 175 0.62 12.16 6.11
CA TYR A 175 -0.70 11.57 6.29
C TYR A 175 -1.63 11.97 5.14
N LEU A 176 -2.50 11.05 4.72
CA LEU A 176 -3.57 11.33 3.77
C LEU A 176 -4.89 11.51 4.52
N LEU A 177 -5.56 12.64 4.30
CA LEU A 177 -6.88 12.94 4.86
C LEU A 177 -7.64 13.83 3.86
N ASP A 178 -8.86 13.44 3.49
CA ASP A 178 -9.77 14.18 2.59
C ASP A 178 -9.10 14.71 1.31
N ASP A 179 -8.44 13.82 0.55
CA ASP A 179 -7.68 14.15 -0.68
C ASP A 179 -6.58 15.21 -0.49
N LYS A 180 -6.07 15.35 0.73
CA LYS A 180 -4.95 16.24 1.05
C LYS A 180 -3.84 15.47 1.74
N ILE A 181 -2.60 15.78 1.37
CA ILE A 181 -1.42 15.23 2.04
C ILE A 181 -0.93 16.23 3.07
N TYR A 182 -0.94 15.84 4.34
CA TYR A 182 -0.42 16.62 5.45
C TYR A 182 1.01 16.16 5.72
N VAL A 183 1.97 17.09 5.77
CA VAL A 183 3.38 16.83 6.06
C VAL A 183 3.79 17.64 7.28
N LEU A 184 4.13 16.96 8.37
CA LEU A 184 4.31 17.56 9.69
C LEU A 184 5.77 17.52 10.13
N GLY A 185 6.25 18.63 10.70
CA GLY A 185 7.57 18.76 11.34
C GLY A 185 8.76 18.59 10.39
N GLY A 186 9.92 18.27 10.99
CA GLY A 186 11.15 17.97 10.24
C GLY A 186 11.90 19.18 9.66
N CYS A 187 11.47 20.39 9.98
CA CYS A 187 12.09 21.67 9.63
C CYS A 187 12.98 22.20 10.77
N THR A 188 13.63 23.35 10.59
CA THR A 188 14.34 24.07 11.68
C THR A 188 13.39 24.99 12.43
N GLU A 189 13.75 25.39 13.65
CA GLU A 189 12.95 26.35 14.46
C GLU A 189 12.66 27.65 13.69
N THR A 190 13.65 28.17 12.98
CA THR A 190 13.49 29.36 12.13
C THR A 190 12.44 29.16 11.04
N GLU A 191 12.37 27.97 10.45
CA GLU A 191 11.42 27.61 9.40
C GLU A 191 10.01 27.28 9.96
N GLU A 192 9.89 26.94 11.25
CA GLU A 192 8.58 26.71 11.89
C GLU A 192 7.69 27.96 11.82
N THR A 193 8.30 29.15 11.80
CA THR A 193 7.60 30.43 11.61
C THR A 193 6.90 30.56 10.25
N ILE A 194 7.45 29.92 9.21
CA ILE A 194 6.85 29.86 7.86
C ILE A 194 5.73 28.80 7.83
N GLY A 195 5.90 27.73 8.59
CA GLY A 195 4.90 26.67 8.77
C GLY A 195 5.52 25.41 9.36
N TRP A 196 5.07 25.02 10.55
CA TRP A 196 5.49 23.77 11.20
C TRP A 196 5.15 22.53 10.37
N GLY A 197 4.03 22.56 9.64
CA GLY A 197 3.70 21.58 8.62
C GLY A 197 3.28 22.24 7.32
N GLU A 198 2.93 21.42 6.33
CA GLU A 198 2.34 21.86 5.08
C GLU A 198 1.26 20.88 4.62
N VAL A 199 0.23 21.39 3.96
CA VAL A 199 -0.87 20.62 3.38
C VAL A 199 -0.81 20.75 1.87
N PHE A 200 -0.70 19.61 1.17
CA PHE A 200 -0.81 19.53 -0.28
C PHE A 200 -2.24 19.19 -0.66
N ASP A 201 -2.86 20.06 -1.44
CA ASP A 201 -4.17 19.79 -2.00
C ASP A 201 -4.00 19.08 -3.36
N LEU A 202 -4.49 17.84 -3.46
CA LEU A 202 -4.31 17.01 -4.66
C LEU A 202 -5.05 17.58 -5.88
N LYS A 203 -6.12 18.36 -5.68
CA LYS A 203 -6.93 18.93 -6.76
C LYS A 203 -6.26 20.15 -7.36
N THR A 204 -5.80 21.07 -6.51
CA THR A 204 -5.14 22.30 -6.94
C THR A 204 -3.64 22.11 -7.20
N GLN A 205 -3.04 21.02 -6.73
CA GLN A 205 -1.61 20.75 -6.77
C GLN A 205 -0.79 21.86 -6.08
N THR A 206 -1.32 22.43 -4.99
CA THR A 206 -0.66 23.50 -4.24
C THR A 206 -0.39 23.13 -2.79
N TRP A 207 0.68 23.70 -2.24
CA TRP A 207 1.04 23.59 -0.83
C TRP A 207 0.56 24.81 -0.04
N LYS A 208 -0.10 24.58 1.10
CA LYS A 208 -0.45 25.60 2.08
C LYS A 208 0.29 25.34 3.40
N PRO A 209 0.77 26.37 4.10
CA PRO A 209 1.36 26.19 5.42
C PRO A 209 0.32 25.65 6.41
N LEU A 210 0.78 24.80 7.33
CA LEU A 210 0.00 24.28 8.45
C LEU A 210 0.63 24.80 9.74
N PRO A 211 -0.11 25.55 10.58
CA PRO A 211 0.42 26.07 11.83
C PRO A 211 0.78 24.94 12.80
N LYS A 212 1.72 25.21 13.71
CA LYS A 212 2.04 24.31 14.83
C LYS A 212 0.84 24.22 15.77
N PRO A 213 0.57 23.08 16.41
CA PRO A 213 -0.39 23.06 17.51
C PRO A 213 0.08 23.99 18.66
N PRO A 214 -0.82 24.45 19.55
CA PRO A 214 -0.51 25.45 20.57
C PRO A 214 0.60 25.13 21.60
N SER A 215 1.22 23.94 21.57
CA SER A 215 2.31 23.60 22.48
C SER A 215 3.68 23.68 21.82
N HIS A 216 4.69 24.00 22.63
CA HIS A 216 6.09 24.05 22.23
C HIS A 216 6.77 22.66 22.21
N ASP A 217 5.99 21.59 22.38
CA ASP A 217 6.54 20.24 22.55
C ASP A 217 6.93 19.61 21.20
N ASP A 218 7.88 18.68 21.25
CA ASP A 218 8.25 17.85 20.10
C ASP A 218 7.21 16.75 19.88
N TYR A 219 6.62 16.73 18.68
CA TYR A 219 5.70 15.70 18.23
C TYR A 219 6.44 14.61 17.46
N VAL A 220 6.20 13.34 17.83
CA VAL A 220 6.93 12.19 17.23
C VAL A 220 6.08 11.35 16.28
N ASN A 221 4.77 11.31 16.53
CA ASN A 221 3.83 10.44 15.84
C ASN A 221 2.49 11.14 15.69
N GLY A 222 1.67 10.61 14.78
CA GLY A 222 0.33 11.07 14.50
C GLY A 222 -0.49 10.01 13.78
N ALA A 223 -1.80 10.23 13.71
CA ALA A 223 -2.79 9.30 13.18
C ALA A 223 -3.86 10.04 12.40
N VAL A 224 -4.35 9.45 11.31
CA VAL A 224 -5.63 9.87 10.73
C VAL A 224 -6.70 8.92 11.25
N PHE A 225 -7.70 9.48 11.90
CA PHE A 225 -8.78 8.73 12.51
C PHE A 225 -10.06 9.57 12.56
N GLY A 226 -11.22 8.99 12.28
CA GLY A 226 -12.50 9.71 12.40
C GLY A 226 -12.58 11.03 11.61
N GLY A 227 -11.86 11.16 10.49
CA GLY A 227 -11.81 12.39 9.69
C GLY A 227 -10.93 13.50 10.26
N ARG A 228 -10.13 13.23 11.30
CA ARG A 228 -9.19 14.17 11.90
C ARG A 228 -7.77 13.65 11.88
N LEU A 229 -6.81 14.59 11.90
CA LEU A 229 -5.38 14.29 12.00
C LEU A 229 -4.89 14.55 13.43
N TYR A 230 -4.57 13.49 14.14
CA TYR A 230 -4.06 13.54 15.50
C TYR A 230 -2.54 13.60 15.53
N VAL A 231 -1.98 14.34 16.49
CA VAL A 231 -0.56 14.40 16.79
C VAL A 231 -0.31 14.18 18.28
N PHE A 232 0.78 13.48 18.59
CA PHE A 232 1.13 13.05 19.95
C PHE A 232 2.54 13.54 20.31
N THR A 233 2.68 14.10 21.51
CA THR A 233 3.97 14.49 22.08
C THR A 233 4.81 13.26 22.45
N ILE A 234 6.13 13.42 22.58
CA ILE A 234 7.07 12.34 22.94
C ILE A 234 6.68 11.60 24.23
N ASP A 235 6.29 12.36 25.24
CA ASP A 235 5.85 11.86 26.55
C ASP A 235 4.40 11.38 26.54
N ASN A 236 3.68 11.56 25.43
CA ASN A 236 2.25 11.30 25.26
C ASN A 236 1.38 12.08 26.28
N SER A 237 1.89 13.19 26.83
CA SER A 237 1.18 14.03 27.79
C SER A 237 0.12 14.93 27.13
N LYS A 238 0.36 15.35 25.89
CA LYS A 238 -0.56 16.20 25.13
C LYS A 238 -0.92 15.58 23.78
N LYS A 239 -2.18 15.79 23.40
CA LYS A 239 -2.76 15.28 22.16
C LYS A 239 -3.56 16.41 21.52
N TYR A 240 -3.28 16.67 20.26
CA TYR A 240 -4.03 17.64 19.47
C TYR A 240 -4.61 16.94 18.25
N ALA A 241 -5.83 17.32 17.88
CA ALA A 241 -6.44 16.91 16.63
C ALA A 241 -6.56 18.13 15.72
N TYR A 242 -6.16 18.01 14.47
CA TYR A 242 -6.44 18.99 13.44
C TYR A 242 -7.80 18.65 12.83
N ASP A 243 -8.72 19.60 12.91
CA ASP A 243 -9.99 19.52 12.22
C ASP A 243 -9.86 20.19 10.84
N PRO A 244 -9.93 19.43 9.74
CA PRO A 244 -9.74 19.98 8.40
C PRO A 244 -10.91 20.87 7.94
N LYS A 245 -12.09 20.79 8.59
CA LYS A 245 -13.24 21.65 8.26
C LYS A 245 -13.11 23.03 8.88
N GLU A 246 -12.65 23.06 10.12
CA GLU A 246 -12.42 24.27 10.91
C GLU A 246 -11.02 24.87 10.69
N GLU A 247 -10.16 24.16 9.96
CA GLU A 247 -8.75 24.48 9.70
C GLU A 247 -7.94 24.85 10.96
N ARG A 248 -8.24 24.19 12.09
CA ARG A 248 -7.61 24.49 13.38
C ARG A 248 -7.28 23.26 14.21
N TRP A 249 -6.29 23.42 15.06
CA TRP A 249 -5.98 22.46 16.11
C TRP A 249 -6.95 22.59 17.27
N VAL A 250 -7.52 21.48 17.69
CA VAL A 250 -8.31 21.35 18.91
C VAL A 250 -7.52 20.51 19.92
N HIS A 251 -7.49 20.97 21.17
CA HIS A 251 -7.01 20.16 22.28
C HIS A 251 -8.05 19.09 22.55
N GLU A 252 -7.77 17.85 22.16
CA GLU A 252 -8.78 16.80 22.17
C GLU A 252 -8.22 15.50 22.74
N ALA A 253 -8.91 15.00 23.76
CA ALA A 253 -8.71 13.69 24.38
C ALA A 253 -9.57 12.60 23.71
N GLY A 254 -9.87 12.71 22.41
CA GLY A 254 -10.73 11.76 21.65
C GLY A 254 -10.22 10.31 21.63
N PHE A 255 -9.06 10.10 22.22
CA PHE A 255 -8.46 8.84 22.57
C PHE A 255 -8.51 8.61 24.10
N VAL A 256 -9.70 8.38 24.65
CA VAL A 256 -9.85 8.01 26.07
C VAL A 256 -9.12 6.68 26.30
N GLY A 257 -8.14 6.66 27.22
CA GLY A 257 -7.38 5.44 27.54
C GLY A 257 -6.28 5.02 26.55
N LEU A 258 -6.03 5.79 25.47
CA LEU A 258 -4.88 5.50 24.59
C LEU A 258 -3.59 5.94 25.27
N GLY A 259 -2.93 5.00 25.95
CA GLY A 259 -1.57 5.17 26.46
C GLY A 259 -0.54 5.37 25.34
N ARG A 260 0.72 5.51 25.73
CA ARG A 260 1.83 5.75 24.79
C ARG A 260 2.04 4.53 23.88
N ILE A 261 1.80 4.68 22.58
CA ILE A 261 2.08 3.63 21.59
C ILE A 261 3.50 3.84 21.03
N ASN A 262 4.47 3.10 21.59
CA ASN A 262 5.87 3.12 21.14
C ASN A 262 6.21 2.03 20.12
N ARG A 263 5.26 1.12 19.86
CA ARG A 263 5.43 -0.04 18.99
C ARG A 263 4.70 0.17 17.67
N PRO A 264 4.97 -0.65 16.64
CA PRO A 264 4.25 -0.56 15.38
C PRO A 264 2.74 -0.68 15.59
N TRP A 265 2.00 0.16 14.87
CA TRP A 265 0.56 0.25 14.94
C TRP A 265 0.00 0.66 13.57
N CYS A 266 -1.29 0.41 13.36
CA CYS A 266 -2.01 0.89 12.18
C CYS A 266 -3.48 1.12 12.47
N VAL A 267 -4.11 2.01 11.70
CA VAL A 267 -5.56 2.24 11.71
C VAL A 267 -6.22 1.38 10.64
N ARG A 268 -7.36 0.77 10.97
CA ARG A 268 -8.23 0.10 10.01
C ARG A 268 -9.68 0.39 10.38
N GLY A 269 -10.39 1.10 9.49
CA GLY A 269 -11.75 1.56 9.76
C GLY A 269 -11.79 2.41 11.03
N SER A 270 -12.66 2.05 11.97
CA SER A 270 -12.83 2.75 13.25
C SER A 270 -12.03 2.15 14.40
N VAL A 271 -11.01 1.31 14.14
CA VAL A 271 -10.21 0.68 15.19
C VAL A 271 -8.71 0.85 14.93
N ILE A 272 -7.93 0.77 16.00
CA ILE A 272 -6.47 0.80 15.97
C ILE A 272 -5.91 -0.56 16.34
N PHE A 273 -4.89 -1.00 15.63
CA PHE A 273 -4.12 -2.21 15.94
C PHE A 273 -2.73 -1.81 16.40
N ALA A 274 -2.23 -2.42 17.47
CA ALA A 274 -0.87 -2.19 17.96
C ALA A 274 -0.28 -3.44 18.61
N GLU A 275 1.04 -3.52 18.66
CA GLU A 275 1.72 -4.49 19.51
C GLU A 275 1.96 -3.88 20.90
N LEU A 276 1.43 -4.53 21.95
CA LEU A 276 1.61 -4.13 23.35
C LEU A 276 2.01 -5.35 24.18
N GLY A 277 3.10 -5.25 24.95
CA GLY A 277 3.59 -6.36 25.79
C GLY A 277 3.89 -7.64 25.00
N GLY A 278 4.29 -7.54 23.73
CA GLY A 278 4.52 -8.68 22.84
C GLY A 278 3.26 -9.37 22.29
N LYS A 279 2.08 -8.84 22.63
CA LYS A 279 0.77 -9.28 22.13
C LYS A 279 0.22 -8.28 21.12
N TYR A 280 -0.56 -8.77 20.15
CA TYR A 280 -1.27 -7.90 19.22
C TYR A 280 -2.64 -7.57 19.79
N MET A 281 -2.87 -6.28 19.97
CA MET A 281 -4.06 -5.73 20.58
C MET A 281 -4.79 -4.86 19.55
N TRP A 282 -6.09 -4.72 19.76
CA TRP A 282 -6.90 -3.74 19.05
C TRP A 282 -7.58 -2.80 20.04
N TYR A 283 -7.80 -1.56 19.62
CA TYR A 283 -8.41 -0.50 20.41
C TYR A 283 -9.63 0.02 19.69
N ASP A 284 -10.76 0.01 20.40
CA ASP A 284 -12.00 0.63 19.97
C ASP A 284 -12.18 1.95 20.73
N PRO A 285 -12.14 3.11 20.04
CA PRO A 285 -12.29 4.40 20.70
C PRO A 285 -13.66 4.59 21.33
N ARG A 286 -14.70 3.85 20.90
CA ARG A 286 -16.03 3.92 21.52
C ARG A 286 -16.03 3.44 22.97
N TYR A 287 -15.15 2.49 23.29
CA TYR A 287 -15.05 1.90 24.61
C TYR A 287 -13.79 2.34 25.37
N GLY A 288 -12.81 2.94 24.67
CA GLY A 288 -11.58 3.44 25.29
C GLY A 288 -10.66 2.34 25.84
N MET A 289 -10.79 1.10 25.36
CA MET A 289 -10.10 -0.06 25.90
C MET A 289 -9.30 -0.82 24.85
N TRP A 290 -8.12 -1.29 25.24
CA TRP A 290 -7.34 -2.27 24.48
C TRP A 290 -7.85 -3.68 24.76
N SER A 291 -8.03 -4.45 23.71
CA SER A 291 -8.46 -5.85 23.76
C SER A 291 -7.51 -6.75 22.97
N LEU A 292 -7.29 -7.97 23.45
CA LEU A 292 -6.44 -8.94 22.79
C LEU A 292 -7.07 -9.44 21.49
N ILE A 293 -6.27 -9.54 20.42
CA ILE A 293 -6.69 -10.24 19.21
C ILE A 293 -6.48 -11.74 19.44
N GLN A 294 -7.58 -12.48 19.44
CA GLN A 294 -7.56 -13.93 19.61
C GLN A 294 -7.20 -14.64 18.30
N GLY A 295 -6.85 -15.93 18.36
CA GLY A 295 -6.57 -16.74 17.15
C GLY A 295 -5.16 -16.59 16.54
N LEU A 296 -4.28 -15.75 17.11
CA LEU A 296 -2.94 -15.50 16.58
C LEU A 296 -1.83 -16.45 17.09
N ASN A 297 -2.20 -17.60 17.66
CA ASN A 297 -1.27 -18.58 18.24
C ASN A 297 -0.13 -18.95 17.28
N HIS A 298 -0.47 -19.22 16.01
CA HIS A 298 0.52 -19.54 15.00
C HIS A 298 1.56 -18.42 14.77
N VAL A 299 1.16 -17.15 14.87
CA VAL A 299 2.09 -16.01 14.75
C VAL A 299 2.98 -15.90 15.98
N TYR A 300 2.49 -16.24 17.17
CA TYR A 300 3.30 -16.28 18.39
C TYR A 300 4.33 -17.42 18.33
N GLU A 301 3.93 -18.61 17.89
CA GLU A 301 4.82 -19.77 17.72
C GLU A 301 5.97 -19.47 16.75
N ARG A 302 5.68 -18.84 15.61
CA ARG A 302 6.68 -18.53 14.57
C ARG A 302 7.65 -17.41 14.94
N ARG A 303 7.26 -16.48 15.81
CA ARG A 303 8.13 -15.38 16.26
C ARG A 303 9.30 -15.86 17.10
N CYS A 304 9.15 -16.98 17.80
CA CYS A 304 10.10 -17.44 18.82
C CYS A 304 10.40 -16.35 19.88
N SER A 305 11.41 -16.55 20.73
CA SER A 305 11.75 -15.61 21.81
C SER A 305 12.47 -14.34 21.34
N ASN A 306 13.07 -14.34 20.14
CA ASN A 306 13.84 -13.21 19.63
C ASN A 306 13.26 -12.69 18.31
N TYR A 307 12.36 -11.72 18.41
CA TYR A 307 11.76 -11.06 17.27
C TYR A 307 11.75 -9.54 17.46
N ARG A 308 11.59 -8.83 16.35
CA ARG A 308 11.18 -7.43 16.36
C ARG A 308 10.08 -7.24 15.34
N THR A 309 8.90 -6.83 15.80
CA THR A 309 7.86 -6.34 14.89
C THR A 309 8.38 -5.08 14.20
N ILE A 310 8.37 -5.12 12.88
CA ILE A 310 8.83 -4.04 12.02
C ILE A 310 7.67 -3.08 11.78
N GLN A 311 6.52 -3.61 11.35
CA GLN A 311 5.36 -2.81 10.96
C GLN A 311 4.06 -3.60 11.07
N LEU A 312 2.98 -2.92 11.44
CA LEU A 312 1.60 -3.36 11.24
C LEU A 312 1.00 -2.55 10.08
N VAL A 313 0.29 -3.21 9.17
CA VAL A 313 -0.28 -2.55 7.98
C VAL A 313 -1.71 -3.01 7.74
N ASN A 314 -2.62 -2.06 7.52
CA ASN A 314 -3.93 -2.33 6.96
C ASN A 314 -3.80 -2.53 5.44
N HIS A 315 -4.18 -3.70 4.95
CA HIS A 315 -4.04 -4.08 3.55
C HIS A 315 -5.27 -4.84 3.06
N GLY A 316 -6.08 -4.20 2.21
CA GLY A 316 -7.28 -4.83 1.64
C GLY A 316 -8.28 -5.31 2.69
N GLY A 317 -8.37 -4.62 3.83
CA GLY A 317 -9.22 -5.04 4.95
C GLY A 317 -8.63 -6.16 5.80
N LYS A 318 -7.41 -6.64 5.52
CA LYS A 318 -6.65 -7.58 6.35
C LYS A 318 -5.57 -6.84 7.13
N LEU A 319 -5.12 -7.43 8.24
CA LEU A 319 -3.95 -6.96 8.98
C LEU A 319 -2.72 -7.74 8.52
N LEU A 320 -1.70 -7.01 8.08
CA LEU A 320 -0.39 -7.56 7.83
C LEU A 320 0.51 -7.27 9.02
N ILE A 321 1.13 -8.33 9.53
CA ILE A 321 2.10 -8.28 10.61
C ILE A 321 3.45 -8.61 10.00
N ILE A 322 4.39 -7.68 10.03
CA ILE A 322 5.74 -7.85 9.47
C ILE A 322 6.74 -7.79 10.61
N TRP A 323 7.59 -8.81 10.73
CA TRP A 323 8.63 -8.87 11.75
C TRP A 323 9.92 -9.44 11.19
N ASP A 324 11.05 -9.15 11.83
CA ASP A 324 12.29 -9.89 11.63
C ASP A 324 12.63 -10.78 12.82
N GLU A 325 13.36 -11.84 12.51
CA GLU A 325 14.02 -12.65 13.51
C GLU A 325 15.30 -11.95 13.98
N TRP A 326 15.48 -11.89 15.29
CA TRP A 326 16.68 -11.34 15.90
C TRP A 326 17.57 -12.48 16.43
N HIS A 327 18.70 -12.76 15.77
CA HIS A 327 19.64 -13.78 16.27
C HIS A 327 20.75 -13.11 17.09
N ARG A 328 20.89 -13.49 18.38
CA ARG A 328 21.94 -12.98 19.29
C ARG A 328 23.36 -13.43 18.90
N ARG A 329 23.49 -14.56 18.19
CA ARG A 329 24.77 -15.07 17.70
C ARG A 329 24.95 -14.70 16.24
N GLN A 330 26.03 -13.96 15.99
CA GLN A 330 26.53 -13.42 14.73
C GLN A 330 26.04 -14.13 13.45
N ARG A 331 24.89 -13.70 12.93
CA ARG A 331 24.59 -13.81 11.50
C ARG A 331 24.56 -12.40 10.94
N GLU A 332 25.28 -12.19 9.86
CA GLU A 332 25.25 -10.93 9.10
C GLU A 332 23.86 -10.68 8.49
N HIS A 333 22.97 -11.67 8.50
CA HIS A 333 21.67 -11.63 7.86
C HIS A 333 20.51 -12.03 8.78
N LYS A 334 19.33 -11.48 8.49
CA LYS A 334 18.04 -11.75 9.13
C LYS A 334 17.04 -12.27 8.10
N ARG A 335 15.96 -12.86 8.59
CA ARG A 335 14.77 -13.23 7.80
C ARG A 335 13.65 -12.26 8.13
N VAL A 336 12.94 -11.81 7.10
CA VAL A 336 11.71 -11.01 7.26
C VAL A 336 10.53 -11.93 7.05
N TRP A 337 9.63 -11.93 8.01
CA TRP A 337 8.38 -12.67 8.01
C TRP A 337 7.20 -11.76 7.77
N CYS A 338 6.14 -12.32 7.18
CA CYS A 338 4.85 -11.68 7.07
C CYS A 338 3.75 -12.66 7.44
N ALA A 339 2.81 -12.21 8.27
CA ALA A 339 1.54 -12.88 8.48
C ALA A 339 0.41 -12.03 7.92
N VAL A 340 -0.50 -12.68 7.20
CA VAL A 340 -1.73 -12.09 6.68
C VAL A 340 -2.87 -12.58 7.55
N VAL A 341 -3.55 -11.65 8.21
CA VAL A 341 -4.60 -11.93 9.18
C VAL A 341 -5.91 -11.32 8.71
N SER A 342 -6.92 -12.14 8.48
CA SER A 342 -8.30 -11.69 8.35
C SER A 342 -8.98 -11.69 9.70
N PHE A 343 -10.10 -10.96 9.80
CA PHE A 343 -10.84 -10.85 11.04
C PHE A 343 -12.26 -11.32 10.86
N GLU A 344 -12.71 -12.12 11.81
CA GLU A 344 -14.12 -12.43 12.01
C GLU A 344 -14.56 -11.74 13.29
N LYS A 345 -15.68 -11.02 13.20
CA LYS A 345 -16.36 -10.50 14.38
C LYS A 345 -17.66 -11.30 14.53
N PRO A 346 -17.72 -12.26 15.46
CA PRO A 346 -18.97 -12.94 15.77
C PRO A 346 -20.02 -11.90 16.18
N LEU A 347 -21.25 -12.02 15.66
CA LEU A 347 -22.34 -11.06 15.83
C LEU A 347 -22.63 -10.71 17.31
N ASN A 348 -22.29 -11.60 18.25
CA ASN A 348 -22.54 -11.45 19.69
C ASN A 348 -21.27 -11.40 20.56
N SER A 349 -20.09 -11.12 19.98
CA SER A 349 -18.85 -11.05 20.77
C SER A 349 -18.23 -9.66 20.76
N SER A 350 -17.82 -9.19 21.94
CA SER A 350 -16.89 -8.08 22.10
C SER A 350 -15.48 -8.43 21.63
N ASN A 351 -15.17 -9.71 21.40
CA ASN A 351 -13.84 -10.18 21.07
C ASN A 351 -13.61 -10.21 19.55
N MET A 352 -12.42 -9.80 19.14
CA MET A 352 -11.99 -9.86 17.75
C MET A 352 -11.14 -11.12 17.53
N TRP A 353 -11.58 -11.97 16.60
CA TRP A 353 -10.85 -13.18 16.24
C TRP A 353 -10.06 -12.96 14.96
N GLY A 354 -8.75 -13.18 15.03
CA GLY A 354 -7.84 -13.12 13.89
C GLY A 354 -7.61 -14.50 13.30
N MET A 355 -7.92 -14.66 12.02
CA MET A 355 -7.64 -15.87 11.25
C MET A 355 -6.35 -15.68 10.45
N VAL A 356 -5.34 -16.48 10.76
CA VAL A 356 -4.04 -16.43 10.08
C VAL A 356 -4.15 -17.18 8.75
N GLU A 357 -4.32 -16.44 7.66
CA GLU A 357 -4.44 -17.02 6.32
C GLU A 357 -3.10 -17.51 5.79
N ARG A 358 -2.04 -16.74 6.06
CA ARG A 358 -0.66 -17.01 5.64
C ARG A 358 0.30 -16.52 6.70
N CYS A 359 1.41 -17.24 6.87
CA CYS A 359 2.48 -16.89 7.81
C CYS A 359 3.77 -17.54 7.32
N ASN A 360 4.62 -16.76 6.66
CA ASN A 360 5.86 -17.30 6.10
C ASN A 360 6.95 -16.23 5.96
N VAL A 361 8.17 -16.70 5.72
CA VAL A 361 9.30 -15.84 5.34
C VAL A 361 9.00 -15.22 3.98
N VAL A 362 9.06 -13.90 3.89
CA VAL A 362 8.87 -13.13 2.65
C VAL A 362 10.17 -12.58 2.11
N LEU A 363 11.23 -12.53 2.93
CA LEU A 363 12.60 -12.22 2.51
C LEU A 363 13.58 -13.13 3.27
N GLY A 364 14.23 -14.02 2.53
CA GLY A 364 15.03 -15.12 3.10
C GLY A 364 16.40 -14.71 3.66
N SER A 365 16.96 -13.59 3.18
CA SER A 365 18.23 -13.07 3.67
C SER A 365 18.28 -11.57 3.46
N VAL A 366 18.39 -10.81 4.55
CA VAL A 366 18.61 -9.36 4.52
C VAL A 366 19.71 -9.00 5.50
N HIS A 367 20.64 -8.13 5.11
CA HIS A 367 21.74 -7.74 5.98
C HIS A 367 21.23 -7.13 7.30
N LYS A 368 21.84 -7.47 8.44
CA LYS A 368 21.38 -7.15 9.81
C LYS A 368 21.13 -5.65 10.06
N SER A 369 21.84 -4.79 9.33
CA SER A 369 21.79 -3.33 9.43
C SER A 369 20.73 -2.67 8.54
N TYR A 370 19.94 -3.46 7.79
CA TYR A 370 18.86 -2.91 6.97
C TYR A 370 17.87 -2.10 7.80
N LYS A 371 17.18 -1.16 7.15
CA LYS A 371 16.13 -0.36 7.80
C LYS A 371 14.88 -0.36 6.94
N LEU A 372 13.71 -0.44 7.57
CA LEU A 372 12.46 -0.17 6.89
C LEU A 372 12.35 1.34 6.65
N SER A 373 12.34 1.75 5.38
CA SER A 373 12.14 3.15 4.99
C SER A 373 10.65 3.44 4.79
N SER A 374 9.89 2.52 4.22
CA SER A 374 8.45 2.69 3.96
C SER A 374 7.74 1.36 3.87
N CYS A 375 6.48 1.33 4.28
CA CYS A 375 5.60 0.17 4.15
C CYS A 375 4.17 0.65 4.00
N LEU A 376 3.61 0.52 2.80
CA LEU A 376 2.38 1.18 2.40
C LEU A 376 1.48 0.19 1.66
N SER A 377 0.18 0.20 1.97
CA SER A 377 -0.82 -0.44 1.12
C SER A 377 -1.33 0.59 0.11
N VAL A 378 -1.22 0.26 -1.17
CA VAL A 378 -1.60 1.11 -2.30
C VAL A 378 -2.76 0.44 -3.03
N LEU A 379 -3.77 1.20 -3.46
CA LEU A 379 -4.85 0.66 -4.27
C LEU A 379 -4.44 0.70 -5.73
N VAL A 380 -4.35 -0.45 -6.38
CA VAL A 380 -3.90 -0.58 -7.77
C VAL A 380 -4.98 -1.21 -8.60
#